data_AF-A0A496A3V7-F1
#
_entry.id   AF-A0A496A3V7-F1
#
_cell.length_a   1.000
_cell.length_b   1.000
_cell.length_c   1.000
_cell.angle_alpha   90.00
_cell.angle_beta   90.00
_cell.angle_gamma   90.00
#
_symmetry.space_group_name_H-M   'P 1'
#
loop_
_entity.id
_entity.type
_entity.pdbx_description
1 polymer ?
#
loop_
_entity_poly.entity_id
_entity_poly.type
_entity_poly.pdbx_seq_one_letter_code
_entity_poly.pdbx_strand_id
1 'polypeptide(L)'
;MSQSEILENIRDRVGRGNLFNGNSFRRGRCSADLTGISENDRIVVDLDKVFPSGQEGENQYECVLFYFDDAENFVVVPIELKGGGNVDASKVVRQLKGGTAFASAYMPSGFQSICRPVLFQNGINKTEVRQFKKPHSRVSFGGKLFEIKLAACGDKLADVLP
;
A
#
# COMPACT_ATOMS: atom_id res chain seq x y z
N MET A 1 10.24 -15.29 -15.29
CA MET A 1 10.62 -13.87 -15.25
C MET A 1 11.49 -13.66 -14.03
N SER A 2 12.60 -12.94 -14.16
CA SER A 2 13.42 -12.51 -13.03
C SER A 2 12.68 -11.47 -12.19
N GLN A 3 13.18 -11.19 -10.98
CA GLN A 3 12.65 -10.14 -10.11
C GLN A 3 12.66 -8.77 -10.79
N SER A 4 13.76 -8.45 -11.48
CA SER A 4 13.90 -7.19 -12.21
C SER A 4 12.92 -7.08 -13.37
N GLU A 5 12.68 -8.16 -14.12
CA GLU A 5 11.71 -8.18 -15.22
C GLU A 5 10.28 -7.93 -14.72
N ILE A 6 9.92 -8.47 -13.55
CA ILE A 6 8.59 -8.28 -12.95
C ILE A 6 8.40 -6.82 -12.55
N LEU A 7 9.40 -6.23 -11.87
CA LEU A 7 9.34 -4.84 -11.47
C LEU A 7 9.33 -3.91 -12.69
N GLU A 8 10.18 -4.14 -13.69
CA GLU A 8 10.16 -3.34 -14.93
C GLU A 8 8.81 -3.45 -15.66
N ASN A 9 8.21 -4.64 -15.72
CA ASN A 9 6.87 -4.80 -16.31
C ASN A 9 5.83 -3.92 -15.61
N ILE A 10 5.86 -3.87 -14.27
CA ILE A 10 4.96 -3.00 -13.50
C ILE A 10 5.26 -1.52 -13.77
N ARG A 11 6.54 -1.12 -13.76
CA ARG A 11 6.96 0.27 -14.05
C ARG A 11 6.44 0.73 -15.41
N ASP A 12 6.55 -0.10 -16.44
CA ASP A 12 6.14 0.22 -17.79
C ASP A 12 4.61 0.28 -17.92
N ARG A 13 3.87 -0.65 -17.29
CA ARG A 13 2.41 -0.64 -17.31
C ARG A 13 1.81 0.54 -16.56
N VAL A 14 2.39 0.90 -15.41
CA VAL A 14 1.92 2.02 -14.58
C VAL A 14 2.34 3.37 -15.18
N GLY A 15 3.46 3.41 -15.89
CA GLY A 15 4.07 4.62 -16.43
C GLY A 15 4.96 5.32 -15.41
N ARG A 16 6.21 5.61 -15.80
CA ARG A 16 7.26 6.15 -14.92
C ARG A 16 6.92 7.50 -14.27
N GLY A 17 6.08 8.31 -14.92
CA GLY A 17 5.61 9.59 -14.37
C GLY A 17 4.74 9.47 -13.11
N ASN A 18 4.15 8.28 -12.89
CA ASN A 18 3.29 7.97 -11.75
C ASN A 18 4.05 7.35 -10.56
N LEU A 19 5.36 7.17 -10.70
CA LEU A 19 6.18 6.58 -9.67
C LEU A 19 6.70 7.64 -8.70
N PHE A 20 6.96 7.20 -7.47
CA PHE A 20 7.58 7.97 -6.42
C PHE A 20 8.97 7.42 -6.12
N ASN A 21 9.99 8.29 -6.15
CA ASN A 21 11.41 7.93 -6.03
C ASN A 21 12.06 8.45 -4.73
N GLY A 22 11.28 8.77 -3.70
CA GLY A 22 11.81 9.23 -2.42
C GLY A 22 11.83 8.13 -1.35
N ASN A 23 12.48 8.42 -0.23
CA ASN A 23 12.50 7.56 0.96
C ASN A 23 11.39 7.83 1.96
N SER A 24 10.52 8.80 1.72
CA SER A 24 9.38 9.04 2.58
C SER A 24 8.19 9.48 1.76
N PHE A 25 7.16 8.63 1.71
CA PHE A 25 5.91 8.98 1.03
C PHE A 25 5.04 9.78 2.00
N ARG A 26 4.62 10.98 1.61
CA ARG A 26 3.88 11.93 2.48
C ARG A 26 2.56 12.34 1.85
N ARG A 27 1.49 12.30 2.65
CA ARG A 27 0.17 12.88 2.34
C ARG A 27 -0.34 13.71 3.51
N GLY A 28 -0.64 14.98 3.24
CA GLY A 28 -1.02 15.95 4.27
C GLY A 28 0.01 16.02 5.41
N ARG A 29 -0.44 15.76 6.63
CA ARG A 29 0.41 15.75 7.85
C ARG A 29 0.90 14.35 8.23
N CYS A 30 0.81 13.37 7.34
CA CYS A 30 1.37 12.06 7.58
C CYS A 30 2.32 11.54 6.50
N SER A 31 3.20 10.63 6.90
CA SER A 31 4.16 9.98 6.05
C SER A 31 4.42 8.53 6.46
N ALA A 32 4.86 7.73 5.49
CA ALA A 32 5.52 6.44 5.70
C ALA A 32 7.02 6.63 5.38
N ASP A 33 7.90 6.23 6.31
CA ASP A 33 9.34 6.17 6.03
C ASP A 33 9.63 4.84 5.32
N LEU A 34 10.17 4.92 4.11
CA LEU A 34 10.50 3.77 3.28
C LEU A 34 11.98 3.36 3.43
N THR A 35 12.74 4.04 4.30
CA THR A 35 14.11 3.66 4.64
C THR A 35 14.15 2.20 5.12
N GLY A 36 15.13 1.44 4.64
CA GLY A 36 15.25 0.00 4.91
C GLY A 36 14.65 -0.89 3.82
N ILE A 37 13.92 -0.33 2.86
CA ILE A 37 13.54 -1.02 1.62
C ILE A 37 14.38 -0.42 0.49
N SER A 38 15.21 -1.22 -0.19
CA SER A 38 16.11 -0.74 -1.24
C SER A 38 15.35 0.04 -2.34
N GLU A 39 15.86 1.21 -2.72
CA GLU A 39 15.25 2.04 -3.78
C GLU A 39 15.27 1.36 -5.15
N ASN A 40 16.31 0.58 -5.43
CA ASN A 40 16.45 -0.12 -6.71
C ASN A 40 15.50 -1.31 -6.83
N ASP A 41 15.17 -1.92 -5.69
CA ASP A 41 14.39 -3.16 -5.61
C ASP A 41 12.92 -2.92 -5.28
N ARG A 42 12.46 -1.66 -5.42
CA ARG A 42 11.09 -1.28 -5.15
C ARG A 42 10.46 -0.42 -6.23
N ILE A 43 9.13 -0.40 -6.21
CA ILE A 43 8.29 0.50 -6.99
C ILE A 43 7.26 1.08 -6.03
N VAL A 44 7.22 2.40 -5.90
CA VAL A 44 6.16 3.08 -5.18
C VAL A 44 5.29 3.77 -6.22
N VAL A 45 4.03 3.35 -6.32
CA VAL A 45 3.06 3.95 -7.24
C VAL A 45 2.23 4.97 -6.48
N ASP A 46 2.26 6.22 -6.94
CA ASP A 46 1.43 7.30 -6.42
C ASP A 46 0.08 7.30 -7.15
N LEU A 47 -0.96 6.79 -6.49
CA LEU A 47 -2.24 6.54 -7.15
C LEU A 47 -3.02 7.83 -7.47
N ASP A 48 -2.75 8.91 -6.74
CA ASP A 48 -3.29 10.24 -7.08
C ASP A 48 -2.75 10.75 -8.43
N LYS A 49 -1.53 10.37 -8.82
CA LYS A 49 -0.98 10.71 -10.15
C LYS A 49 -1.55 9.84 -11.25
N VAL A 50 -1.83 8.56 -10.95
CA VAL A 50 -2.44 7.63 -11.91
C VAL A 50 -3.88 8.05 -12.23
N PHE A 51 -4.63 8.52 -11.24
CA PHE A 51 -6.04 8.89 -11.37
C PHE A 51 -6.30 10.37 -10.98
N PRO A 52 -5.75 11.34 -11.73
CA PRO A 52 -5.72 12.75 -11.33
C PRO A 52 -7.10 13.43 -11.32
N SER A 53 -8.08 12.86 -12.03
CA SER A 53 -9.43 13.41 -12.18
C SER A 53 -10.47 12.82 -11.21
N GLY A 54 -10.07 11.91 -10.31
CA GLY A 54 -11.01 11.28 -9.36
C GLY A 54 -12.12 10.44 -10.02
N GLN A 55 -12.01 10.14 -11.32
CA GLN A 55 -12.81 9.11 -12.00
C GLN A 55 -12.10 7.77 -11.77
N GLU A 56 -12.61 6.78 -11.04
CA GLU A 56 -14.00 6.38 -10.79
C GLU A 56 -14.30 6.28 -9.27
N GLY A 57 -15.39 6.92 -8.82
CA GLY A 57 -16.13 6.53 -7.61
C GLY A 57 -15.34 6.40 -6.30
N GLU A 58 -15.26 7.48 -5.53
CA GLU A 58 -15.10 7.49 -4.05
C GLU A 58 -13.84 6.87 -3.42
N ASN A 59 -12.78 6.61 -4.19
CA ASN A 59 -11.61 5.97 -3.63
C ASN A 59 -10.31 6.71 -3.97
N GLN A 60 -10.00 7.71 -3.13
CA GLN A 60 -8.66 8.25 -3.00
C GLN A 60 -7.80 7.16 -2.36
N TYR A 61 -6.83 6.65 -3.09
CA TYR A 61 -5.83 5.72 -2.60
C TYR A 61 -4.49 6.43 -2.61
N GLU A 62 -3.67 6.22 -1.60
CA GLU A 62 -2.46 7.04 -1.51
C GLU A 62 -1.30 6.43 -2.27
N CYS A 63 -0.87 5.22 -1.91
CA CYS A 63 0.13 4.52 -2.70
C CYS A 63 0.09 3.00 -2.58
N VAL A 64 0.69 2.34 -3.57
CA VAL A 64 0.98 0.90 -3.53
C VAL A 64 2.47 0.71 -3.76
N LEU A 65 3.10 -0.03 -2.85
CA LEU A 65 4.49 -0.44 -2.95
C LEU A 65 4.57 -1.89 -3.44
N PHE A 66 5.43 -2.13 -4.42
CA PHE A 66 5.83 -3.45 -4.90
C PHE A 66 7.32 -3.63 -4.67
N TYR A 67 7.74 -4.76 -4.10
CA TYR A 67 9.15 -5.09 -3.91
C TYR A 67 9.33 -6.61 -3.71
N PHE A 68 10.58 -7.07 -3.75
CA PHE A 68 10.95 -8.41 -3.29
C PHE A 68 11.57 -8.31 -1.89
N ASP A 69 11.11 -9.12 -0.95
CA ASP A 69 11.73 -9.20 0.37
C ASP A 69 13.01 -10.04 0.37
N ASP A 70 13.71 -10.09 1.51
CA ASP A 70 14.99 -10.80 1.66
C ASP A 70 14.87 -12.32 1.41
N ALA A 71 13.65 -12.87 1.52
CA ALA A 71 13.34 -14.27 1.22
C ALA A 71 12.83 -14.45 -0.22
N GLU A 72 13.06 -13.46 -1.08
CA GLU A 72 12.67 -13.42 -2.49
C GLU A 72 11.15 -13.53 -2.73
N ASN A 73 10.33 -13.24 -1.72
CA ASN A 73 8.89 -13.19 -1.91
C ASN A 73 8.52 -11.86 -2.56
N PHE A 74 7.61 -11.90 -3.54
CA PHE A 74 7.05 -10.69 -4.08
C PHE A 74 5.97 -10.13 -3.15
N VAL A 75 6.20 -8.92 -2.65
CA VAL A 75 5.37 -8.27 -1.65
C VAL A 75 4.65 -7.08 -2.27
N VAL A 76 3.36 -7.00 -1.99
CA VAL A 76 2.49 -5.88 -2.35
C VAL A 76 2.02 -5.22 -1.07
N VAL A 77 2.20 -3.91 -0.99
CA VAL A 77 1.88 -3.12 0.19
C VAL A 77 0.98 -1.96 -0.23
N PRO A 78 -0.35 -2.13 -0.17
CA PRO A 78 -1.26 -1.01 -0.18
C PRO A 78 -1.05 -0.18 1.09
N ILE A 79 -0.80 1.12 0.93
CA ILE A 79 -0.50 2.04 2.04
C ILE A 79 -1.55 3.15 2.04
N GLU A 80 -2.12 3.38 3.22
CA GLU A 80 -2.99 4.51 3.50
C GLU A 80 -2.37 5.35 4.64
N LEU A 81 -2.31 6.66 4.49
CA LEU A 81 -1.85 7.59 5.52
C LEU A 81 -3.02 8.46 6.01
N LYS A 82 -3.11 8.65 7.33
CA LYS A 82 -4.11 9.53 7.97
C LYS A 82 -3.42 10.52 8.91
N GLY A 83 -3.19 11.74 8.42
CA GLY A 83 -2.46 12.80 9.14
C GLY A 83 -3.25 13.61 10.18
N GLY A 84 -4.50 13.25 10.45
CA GLY A 84 -5.27 13.81 11.56
C GLY A 84 -6.77 13.61 11.39
N GLY A 85 -7.51 13.90 12.46
CA GLY A 85 -8.95 13.68 12.53
C GLY A 85 -9.33 12.26 12.97
N ASN A 86 -10.62 11.99 13.03
CA ASN A 86 -11.12 10.65 13.34
C ASN A 86 -10.87 9.72 12.15
N VAL A 87 -10.08 8.68 12.38
CA VAL A 87 -9.93 7.56 11.44
C VAL A 87 -11.27 6.81 11.37
N ASP A 88 -11.77 6.57 10.17
CA ASP A 88 -12.93 5.70 9.93
C ASP A 88 -12.42 4.38 9.34
N ALA A 89 -12.56 3.29 10.10
CA ALA A 89 -12.10 1.98 9.66
C ALA A 89 -12.78 1.51 8.37
N SER A 90 -14.07 1.79 8.18
CA SER A 90 -14.79 1.37 6.97
C SER A 90 -14.23 2.05 5.73
N LYS A 91 -13.91 3.34 5.85
CA LYS A 91 -13.29 4.13 4.78
C LYS A 91 -11.88 3.62 4.47
N VAL A 92 -11.05 3.40 5.49
CA VAL A 92 -9.69 2.88 5.31
C VAL A 92 -9.70 1.49 4.66
N VAL A 93 -10.58 0.59 5.11
CA VAL A 93 -10.72 -0.75 4.52
C VAL A 93 -11.08 -0.66 3.04
N ARG A 94 -11.99 0.24 2.67
CA ARG A 94 -12.37 0.46 1.27
C ARG A 94 -11.20 0.97 0.43
N GLN A 95 -10.44 1.93 0.95
CA GLN A 95 -9.25 2.47 0.29
C GLN A 95 -8.20 1.36 0.09
N LEU A 96 -7.86 0.61 1.13
CA LEU A 96 -6.88 -0.48 1.00
C LEU A 96 -7.32 -1.59 0.04
N LYS A 97 -8.63 -1.90 -0.02
CA LYS A 97 -9.20 -2.84 -1.01
C LYS A 97 -9.04 -2.38 -2.45
N GLY A 98 -9.12 -1.09 -2.71
CA GLY A 98 -8.88 -0.62 -4.06
C GLY A 98 -7.39 -0.51 -4.40
N GLY A 99 -6.52 -0.29 -3.41
CA GLY A 99 -5.08 -0.51 -3.59
C GLY A 99 -4.74 -1.96 -3.98
N THR A 100 -5.42 -2.96 -3.39
CA THR A 100 -5.25 -4.36 -3.80
C THR A 100 -5.87 -4.69 -5.15
N ALA A 101 -7.00 -4.05 -5.51
CA ALA A 101 -7.57 -4.16 -6.85
C ALA A 101 -6.65 -3.58 -7.92
N PHE A 102 -6.07 -2.40 -7.66
CA PHE A 102 -5.04 -1.80 -8.49
C PHE A 102 -3.86 -2.76 -8.65
N ALA A 103 -3.28 -3.24 -7.55
CA ALA A 103 -2.15 -4.17 -7.62
C ALA A 103 -2.48 -5.42 -8.47
N SER A 104 -3.67 -6.00 -8.28
CA SER A 104 -4.12 -7.18 -9.04
C SER A 104 -4.18 -6.91 -10.55
N ALA A 105 -4.59 -5.70 -10.95
CA ALA A 105 -4.71 -5.33 -12.36
C ALA A 105 -3.33 -5.16 -13.04
N TYR A 106 -2.32 -4.71 -12.30
CA TYR A 106 -0.99 -4.39 -12.84
C TYR A 106 0.06 -5.49 -12.66
N MET A 107 -0.21 -6.46 -11.78
CA MET A 107 0.65 -7.62 -11.61
C MET A 107 0.61 -8.57 -12.83
N PRO A 108 1.72 -9.27 -13.12
CA PRO A 108 1.70 -10.37 -14.09
C PRO A 108 0.77 -11.51 -13.65
N SER A 109 0.03 -12.07 -14.59
CA SER A 109 -0.90 -13.18 -14.33
C SER A 109 -0.19 -14.41 -13.78
N GLY A 110 -0.79 -15.06 -12.79
CA GLY A 110 -0.26 -16.30 -12.21
C GLY A 110 0.91 -16.12 -11.24
N PHE A 111 1.34 -14.88 -10.99
CA PHE A 111 2.40 -14.59 -10.03
C PHE A 111 1.85 -14.57 -8.60
N GLN A 112 2.44 -15.38 -7.71
CA GLN A 112 2.08 -15.38 -6.30
C GLN A 112 2.71 -14.19 -5.59
N SER A 113 1.98 -13.61 -4.66
CA SER A 113 2.46 -12.47 -3.87
C SER A 113 1.89 -12.49 -2.46
N ILE A 114 2.59 -11.80 -1.58
CA ILE A 114 2.18 -11.56 -0.20
C ILE A 114 1.64 -10.15 -0.12
N CYS A 115 0.39 -9.97 0.33
CA CYS A 115 -0.15 -8.66 0.60
C CYS A 115 0.08 -8.27 2.05
N ARG A 116 0.60 -7.06 2.28
CA ARG A 116 0.75 -6.49 3.62
C ARG A 116 0.11 -5.09 3.62
N PRO A 117 -1.22 -4.97 3.79
CA PRO A 117 -1.88 -3.68 3.80
C PRO A 117 -1.53 -2.90 5.08
N VAL A 118 -1.19 -1.62 4.96
CA VAL A 118 -0.72 -0.80 6.08
C VAL A 118 -1.49 0.52 6.16
N LEU A 119 -1.89 0.87 7.38
CA LEU A 119 -2.39 2.20 7.74
C LEU A 119 -1.38 2.92 8.63
N PHE A 120 -0.86 4.05 8.18
CA PHE A 120 -0.12 5.00 9.03
C PHE A 120 -1.04 6.09 9.55
N GLN A 121 -0.97 6.41 10.84
CA GLN A 121 -1.89 7.38 11.44
C GLN A 121 -1.33 8.11 12.67
N ASN A 122 -1.90 9.28 12.97
CA ASN A 122 -1.57 10.11 14.13
C ASN A 122 -2.59 9.99 15.28
N GLY A 123 -2.63 8.83 15.92
CA GLY A 123 -3.59 8.53 16.98
C GLY A 123 -4.91 7.96 16.45
N ILE A 124 -5.22 6.75 16.88
CA ILE A 124 -6.44 6.03 16.52
C ILE A 124 -7.20 5.73 17.80
N ASN A 125 -8.51 5.99 17.79
CA ASN A 125 -9.33 5.70 18.95
C ASN A 125 -9.42 4.17 19.17
N LYS A 126 -9.61 3.74 20.43
CA LYS A 126 -9.66 2.30 20.77
C LYS A 126 -10.79 1.55 20.06
N THR A 127 -11.89 2.23 19.74
CA THR A 127 -13.03 1.64 19.04
C THR A 127 -12.65 1.24 17.62
N GLU A 128 -11.97 2.12 16.89
CA GLU A 128 -11.50 1.88 15.52
C GLU A 128 -10.40 0.81 15.48
N VAL A 129 -9.49 0.82 16.46
CA VAL A 129 -8.52 -0.29 16.62
C VAL A 129 -9.23 -1.63 16.74
N ARG A 130 -10.34 -1.69 17.50
CA ARG A 130 -11.15 -2.92 17.61
C ARG A 130 -11.87 -3.24 16.29
N GLN A 131 -12.30 -2.25 15.51
CA GLN A 131 -12.89 -2.49 14.19
C GLN A 131 -11.88 -3.11 13.22
N PHE A 132 -10.64 -2.61 13.18
CA PHE A 132 -9.59 -3.16 12.31
C PHE A 132 -9.24 -4.63 12.62
N LYS A 133 -9.44 -5.08 13.86
CA LYS A 133 -9.24 -6.47 14.26
C LYS A 133 -10.37 -7.42 13.87
N LYS A 134 -11.51 -6.91 13.39
CA LYS A 134 -12.65 -7.75 13.00
C LYS A 134 -12.41 -8.39 11.63
N PRO A 135 -12.92 -9.61 11.38
CA PRO A 135 -12.74 -10.30 10.11
C PRO A 135 -13.17 -9.50 8.86
N HIS A 136 -14.22 -8.69 8.97
CA HIS A 136 -14.73 -7.89 7.83
C HIS A 136 -13.81 -6.71 7.43
N SER A 137 -12.88 -6.33 8.31
CA SER A 137 -11.88 -5.29 8.04
C SER A 137 -10.64 -5.84 7.36
N ARG A 138 -10.55 -7.17 7.18
CA ARG A 138 -9.47 -7.78 6.41
C ARG A 138 -9.61 -7.43 4.93
N VAL A 139 -8.48 -7.27 4.27
CA VAL A 139 -8.40 -6.94 2.85
C VAL A 139 -8.14 -8.22 2.07
N SER A 140 -8.93 -8.45 1.01
CA SER A 140 -8.77 -9.60 0.13
C SER A 140 -7.75 -9.34 -0.97
N PHE A 141 -6.87 -10.30 -1.23
CA PHE A 141 -5.93 -10.27 -2.34
C PHE A 141 -5.52 -11.69 -2.74
N GLY A 142 -5.52 -12.02 -4.04
CA GLY A 142 -5.16 -13.36 -4.52
C GLY A 142 -5.94 -14.51 -3.85
N GLY A 143 -7.22 -14.31 -3.53
CA GLY A 143 -8.05 -15.29 -2.84
C GLY A 143 -7.80 -15.47 -1.34
N LYS A 144 -6.87 -14.70 -0.74
CA LYS A 144 -6.55 -14.73 0.70
C LYS A 144 -7.02 -13.45 1.39
N LEU A 145 -7.20 -13.51 2.70
CA LEU A 145 -7.55 -12.36 3.55
C LEU A 145 -6.35 -11.94 4.39
N PHE A 146 -6.04 -10.64 4.38
CA PHE A 146 -4.90 -10.06 5.07
C PHE A 146 -5.35 -9.04 6.11
N GLU A 147 -4.69 -9.05 7.26
CA GLU A 147 -4.93 -8.07 8.33
C GLU A 147 -4.26 -6.75 8.00
N ILE A 148 -4.92 -5.64 8.34
CA ILE A 148 -4.37 -4.30 8.18
C ILE A 148 -3.38 -4.05 9.31
N LYS A 149 -2.12 -3.85 8.97
CA LYS A 149 -1.09 -3.45 9.93
C LYS A 149 -1.27 -1.97 10.26
N LEU A 150 -1.24 -1.64 11.55
CA LEU A 150 -1.38 -0.27 12.03
C LEU A 150 0.02 0.24 12.43
N ALA A 151 0.39 1.40 11.88
CA ALA A 151 1.65 2.07 12.18
C ALA A 151 1.37 3.50 12.69
N ALA A 152 2.30 4.03 13.49
CA ALA A 152 2.30 5.44 13.79
C ALA A 152 2.86 6.21 12.60
N CYS A 153 2.41 7.44 12.45
CA CYS A 153 2.86 8.28 11.38
C CYS A 153 4.36 8.57 11.44
N GLY A 154 5.06 8.43 10.31
CA GLY A 154 6.51 8.60 10.24
C GLY A 154 7.30 7.36 10.62
N ASP A 155 6.64 6.27 11.02
CA ASP A 155 7.31 4.99 11.27
C ASP A 155 7.97 4.46 9.99
N LYS A 156 9.05 3.69 10.20
CA LYS A 156 9.72 2.94 9.15
C LYS A 156 8.86 1.76 8.74
N LEU A 157 8.52 1.71 7.47
CA LEU A 157 7.71 0.66 6.88
C LEU A 157 8.38 -0.70 7.02
N ALA A 158 9.71 -0.79 6.91
CA ALA A 158 10.45 -2.04 7.13
C ALA A 158 10.18 -2.67 8.51
N ASP A 159 10.05 -1.85 9.56
CA ASP A 159 9.77 -2.31 10.93
C ASP A 159 8.31 -2.76 11.10
N VAL A 160 7.41 -2.27 10.24
CA VAL A 160 5.98 -2.61 10.22
C VAL A 160 5.70 -3.85 9.38
N LEU A 161 6.60 -4.24 8.47
CA LEU A 161 6.35 -5.26 7.46
C LEU A 161 6.87 -6.69 7.77
N PRO A 162 7.14 -7.18 9.01
CA PRO A 162 7.68 -8.53 9.17
C PRO A 162 6.82 -9.58 8.47
#